data_AF-A0A0G9MSW3-F1
#
_entry.id   AF-A0A0G9MSW3-F1
#
_cell.length_a   1.000
_cell.length_b   1.000
_cell.length_c   1.000
_cell.angle_alpha   90.00
_cell.angle_beta   90.00
_cell.angle_gamma   90.00
#
_symmetry.space_group_name_H-M   'P 1'
#
loop_
_entity.id
_entity.type
_entity.pdbx_description
1 polymer ?
#
loop_
_entity_poly.entity_id
_entity_poly.type
_entity_poly.pdbx_seq_one_letter_code
_entity_poly.pdbx_strand_id
1 'polypeptide(L)'
;MNRTFAGAALAAICIPAAPVAAQDAEWVSTLEGRAPAEMGLVLLGERDHAEIVEIVDRTMGMTPPGMRDYALLERPVRMGDACQRVRWDVTAGISDGLSTRSAYARRQVALAPADPCEFADYATLADGIEDEQGVELLRMASALHETGRPLECGDETASDLCRTDNYLRLQLRYLTATRIARDGDSTVVWFGEPFTEVRVPDDEGSPIAVVRRVPAVF
;
A
#
# COMPACT_ATOMS: atom_id res chain seq x y z
N MET A 1 68.34 -47.36 5.34
CA MET A 1 67.01 -47.92 5.69
C MET A 1 66.08 -46.73 5.90
N ASN A 2 65.46 -46.20 4.85
CA ASN A 2 64.14 -46.57 4.30
C ASN A 2 63.03 -46.63 5.35
N ARG A 3 62.19 -45.59 5.43
CA ARG A 3 60.72 -45.59 5.22
C ARG A 3 60.08 -44.30 5.76
N THR A 4 59.65 -43.39 4.89
CA THR A 4 58.26 -43.16 4.44
C THR A 4 57.38 -42.43 5.48
N PHE A 5 57.26 -41.11 5.35
CA PHE A 5 56.15 -40.36 5.96
C PHE A 5 54.99 -40.32 4.98
N ALA A 6 53.85 -40.90 5.39
CA ALA A 6 52.61 -40.89 4.65
C ALA A 6 51.97 -39.49 4.72
N GLY A 7 51.65 -38.92 3.56
CA GLY A 7 50.85 -37.71 3.46
C GLY A 7 49.42 -37.95 3.93
N ALA A 8 48.95 -37.15 4.87
CA ALA A 8 47.56 -37.10 5.27
C ALA A 8 46.75 -36.36 4.18
N ALA A 9 45.89 -37.09 3.47
CA ALA A 9 44.91 -36.51 2.58
C ALA A 9 43.78 -35.89 3.43
N LEU A 10 43.67 -34.56 3.40
CA LEU A 10 42.49 -33.83 3.85
C LEU A 10 41.35 -34.12 2.87
N ALA A 11 40.42 -34.98 3.26
CA ALA A 11 39.14 -35.11 2.57
C ALA A 11 38.33 -33.83 2.81
N ALA A 12 38.25 -32.97 1.80
CA ALA A 12 37.30 -31.86 1.78
C ALA A 12 35.89 -32.45 1.73
N ILE A 13 35.17 -32.36 2.85
CA ILE A 13 33.73 -32.62 2.90
C ILE A 13 33.06 -31.48 2.14
N CYS A 14 32.73 -31.69 0.88
CA CYS A 14 31.74 -30.87 0.19
C CYS A 14 30.41 -31.09 0.89
N ILE A 15 30.02 -30.16 1.77
CA ILE A 15 28.64 -30.07 2.24
C ILE A 15 27.83 -29.62 1.01
N PRO A 16 26.90 -30.43 0.48
CA PRO A 16 26.02 -29.96 -0.57
C PRO A 16 25.21 -28.80 0.00
N ALA A 17 25.24 -27.65 -0.67
CA ALA A 17 24.29 -26.58 -0.41
C ALA A 17 22.89 -27.18 -0.58
N ALA A 18 22.12 -27.22 0.50
CA ALA A 18 20.74 -27.67 0.43
C ALA A 18 19.99 -26.79 -0.60
N PRO A 19 19.11 -27.38 -1.42
CA PRO A 19 18.40 -26.65 -2.46
C PRO A 19 17.40 -25.69 -1.79
N VAL A 20 17.75 -24.40 -1.74
CA VAL A 20 16.84 -23.31 -1.32
C VAL A 20 15.55 -23.34 -2.16
N ALA A 21 15.62 -23.79 -3.41
CA ALA A 21 14.48 -23.88 -4.33
C ALA A 21 13.41 -24.93 -3.96
N ALA A 22 13.71 -25.93 -3.13
CA ALA A 22 12.75 -26.99 -2.80
C ALA A 22 11.75 -26.55 -1.72
N GLN A 23 12.20 -25.73 -0.76
CA GLN A 23 11.35 -25.17 0.29
C GLN A 23 10.42 -24.09 -0.26
N ASP A 24 10.89 -23.32 -1.25
CA ASP A 24 10.07 -22.31 -1.91
C ASP A 24 8.85 -22.88 -2.63
N ALA A 25 8.94 -24.11 -3.14
CA ALA A 25 7.84 -24.76 -3.86
C ALA A 25 6.74 -25.32 -2.93
N GLU A 26 7.09 -25.74 -1.72
CA GLU A 26 6.16 -26.41 -0.80
C GLU A 26 5.19 -25.41 -0.14
N TRP A 27 5.65 -24.22 0.26
CA TRP A 27 4.75 -23.21 0.85
C TRP A 27 3.88 -22.52 -0.21
N VAL A 28 4.36 -22.35 -1.45
CA VAL A 28 3.55 -21.83 -2.57
C VAL A 28 2.29 -22.68 -2.71
N SER A 29 2.42 -24.02 -2.69
CA SER A 29 1.27 -24.93 -2.72
C SER A 29 0.38 -24.91 -1.46
N THR A 30 0.86 -24.35 -0.35
CA THR A 30 0.08 -24.22 0.90
C THR A 30 -0.81 -22.98 0.90
N LEU A 31 -0.46 -21.94 0.14
CA LEU A 31 -1.26 -20.71 -0.02
C LEU A 31 -2.07 -20.73 -1.32
N GLU A 32 -1.55 -21.35 -2.37
CA GLU A 32 -2.26 -21.53 -3.64
C GLU A 32 -3.53 -22.36 -3.43
N GLY A 33 -4.68 -21.71 -3.64
CA GLY A 33 -6.00 -22.35 -3.57
C GLY A 33 -6.77 -22.16 -2.27
N ARG A 34 -6.19 -21.50 -1.25
CA ARG A 34 -6.95 -21.10 -0.05
C ARG A 34 -7.86 -19.92 -0.34
N ALA A 35 -9.01 -19.90 0.30
CA ALA A 35 -9.90 -18.74 0.23
C ALA A 35 -9.27 -17.56 1.00
N PRO A 36 -9.51 -16.30 0.58
CA PRO A 36 -9.02 -15.10 1.28
C PRO A 36 -9.34 -15.10 2.78
N ALA A 37 -10.53 -15.56 3.18
CA ALA A 37 -10.94 -15.64 4.57
C ALA A 37 -10.05 -16.59 5.39
N GLU A 38 -9.69 -17.76 4.85
CA GLU A 38 -8.82 -18.73 5.53
C GLU A 38 -7.40 -18.19 5.68
N MET A 39 -6.89 -17.55 4.64
CA MET A 39 -5.59 -16.88 4.66
C MET A 39 -5.56 -15.75 5.69
N GLY A 40 -6.67 -15.00 5.83
CA GLY A 40 -6.83 -14.01 6.90
C GLY A 40 -6.63 -14.61 8.29
N LEU A 41 -7.29 -15.74 8.58
CA LEU A 41 -7.14 -16.43 9.87
C LEU A 41 -5.70 -16.87 10.14
N VAL A 42 -4.99 -17.35 9.10
CA VAL A 42 -3.58 -17.79 9.25
C VAL A 42 -2.65 -16.58 9.46
N LEU A 43 -2.80 -15.53 8.66
CA LEU A 43 -1.89 -14.38 8.66
C LEU A 43 -2.15 -13.39 9.80
N LEU A 44 -3.40 -13.22 10.23
CA LEU A 44 -3.76 -12.27 11.28
C LEU A 44 -3.83 -12.92 12.66
N GLY A 45 -4.11 -14.23 12.73
CA GLY A 45 -4.15 -14.99 13.98
C GLY A 45 -5.29 -14.53 14.89
N GLU A 46 -4.99 -14.24 16.16
CA GLU A 46 -5.98 -13.79 17.16
C GLU A 46 -6.36 -12.30 17.05
N ARG A 47 -5.86 -11.59 16.03
CA ARG A 47 -6.21 -10.17 15.84
C ARG A 47 -7.68 -10.06 15.48
N ASP A 48 -8.36 -9.07 16.06
CA ASP A 48 -9.74 -8.76 15.69
C ASP A 48 -9.77 -8.17 14.29
N HIS A 49 -10.43 -8.86 13.37
CA HIS A 49 -10.55 -8.48 11.97
C HIS A 49 -11.88 -8.98 11.40
N ALA A 50 -12.46 -8.24 10.47
CA ALA A 50 -13.61 -8.72 9.71
C ALA A 50 -13.18 -9.76 8.66
N GLU A 51 -14.15 -10.33 7.93
CA GLU A 51 -13.86 -11.28 6.85
C GLU A 51 -12.91 -10.66 5.81
N ILE A 52 -11.78 -11.31 5.57
CA ILE A 52 -10.87 -10.97 4.48
C ILE A 52 -11.44 -11.51 3.18
N VAL A 53 -11.71 -10.61 2.22
CA VAL A 53 -12.32 -10.95 0.93
C VAL A 53 -11.33 -10.91 -0.23
N GLU A 54 -10.19 -10.24 -0.04
CA GLU A 54 -9.14 -10.12 -1.05
C GLU A 54 -7.76 -10.10 -0.42
N ILE A 55 -6.79 -10.70 -1.12
CA ILE A 55 -5.37 -10.69 -0.75
C ILE A 55 -4.57 -10.26 -1.95
N VAL A 56 -3.78 -9.22 -1.77
CA VAL A 56 -2.89 -8.68 -2.80
C VAL A 56 -1.45 -8.94 -2.37
N ASP A 57 -0.73 -9.75 -3.15
CA ASP A 57 0.72 -9.88 -3.00
C ASP A 57 1.38 -8.58 -3.48
N ARG A 58 2.13 -7.94 -2.58
CA ARG A 58 2.90 -6.73 -2.85
C ARG A 58 4.40 -6.94 -2.67
N THR A 59 4.86 -8.18 -2.73
CA THR A 59 6.29 -8.48 -2.64
C THR A 59 7.01 -7.76 -3.77
N MET A 60 7.86 -6.80 -3.42
CA MET A 60 8.65 -6.02 -4.38
C MET A 60 10.12 -6.41 -4.28
N GLY A 61 10.96 -5.92 -5.19
CA GLY A 61 12.40 -6.24 -5.22
C GLY A 61 13.18 -5.89 -3.95
N MET A 62 12.60 -5.07 -3.06
CA MET A 62 13.18 -4.69 -1.76
C MET A 62 12.76 -5.59 -0.59
N THR A 63 11.78 -6.48 -0.77
CA THR A 63 11.36 -7.39 0.30
C THR A 63 12.49 -8.38 0.60
N PRO A 64 12.93 -8.58 1.86
CA PRO A 64 14.05 -9.46 2.17
C PRO A 64 13.83 -10.90 1.66
N PRO A 65 14.90 -11.63 1.29
CA PRO A 65 14.77 -13.02 0.89
C PRO A 65 14.06 -13.86 1.96
N GLY A 66 13.13 -14.72 1.53
CA GLY A 66 12.32 -15.53 2.45
C GLY A 66 11.21 -14.76 3.17
N MET A 67 10.91 -13.54 2.73
CA MET A 67 9.80 -12.72 3.22
C MET A 67 8.85 -12.37 2.09
N ARG A 68 7.58 -12.14 2.45
CA ARG A 68 6.53 -11.68 1.54
C ARG A 68 5.70 -10.60 2.19
N ASP A 69 5.31 -9.63 1.38
CA ASP A 69 4.43 -8.53 1.81
C ASP A 69 3.06 -8.72 1.17
N TYR A 70 2.03 -8.76 2.01
CA TYR A 70 0.64 -8.90 1.59
C TYR A 70 -0.17 -7.69 2.04
N ALA A 71 -1.19 -7.35 1.26
CA ALA A 71 -2.30 -6.53 1.70
C ALA A 71 -3.57 -7.38 1.76
N LEU A 72 -4.15 -7.51 2.94
CA LEU A 72 -5.39 -8.26 3.16
C LEU A 72 -6.52 -7.24 3.33
N LEU A 73 -7.54 -7.35 2.50
CA LEU A 73 -8.64 -6.38 2.46
C LEU A 73 -9.88 -7.01 3.10
N GLU A 74 -10.38 -6.35 4.14
CA GLU A 74 -11.65 -6.72 4.75
C GLU A 74 -12.82 -6.41 3.82
N ARG A 75 -13.92 -7.14 4.00
CA ARG A 75 -15.20 -6.87 3.35
C ARG A 75 -15.61 -5.43 3.62
N PRO A 76 -15.87 -4.62 2.58
CA PRO A 76 -16.24 -3.24 2.79
C PRO A 76 -17.66 -3.09 3.33
N VAL A 77 -17.87 -2.05 4.12
CA VAL A 77 -19.15 -1.69 4.74
C VAL A 77 -19.61 -0.34 4.20
N ARG A 78 -20.89 -0.26 3.80
CA ARG A 78 -21.49 0.99 3.31
C ARG A 78 -21.82 1.94 4.45
N MET A 79 -21.53 3.22 4.25
CA MET A 79 -21.85 4.34 5.13
C MET A 79 -22.46 5.48 4.32
N GLY A 80 -23.78 5.44 4.11
CA GLY A 80 -24.45 6.40 3.22
C GLY A 80 -24.00 6.26 1.75
N ASP A 81 -23.52 7.36 1.18
CA ASP A 81 -22.94 7.46 -0.17
C ASP A 81 -21.45 7.09 -0.22
N ALA A 82 -20.87 6.67 0.90
CA ALA A 82 -19.48 6.26 1.02
C ALA A 82 -19.37 4.80 1.49
N CYS A 83 -18.14 4.30 1.47
CA CYS A 83 -17.79 2.97 1.97
C CYS A 83 -16.53 3.05 2.82
N GLN A 84 -16.43 2.17 3.81
CA GLN A 84 -15.22 1.97 4.60
C GLN A 84 -14.78 0.51 4.57
N ARG A 85 -13.49 0.29 4.82
CA ARG A 85 -12.93 -1.04 5.13
C ARG A 85 -11.61 -0.89 5.89
N VAL A 86 -11.15 -1.98 6.49
CA VAL A 86 -9.78 -2.10 6.98
C VAL A 86 -8.94 -2.85 5.96
N ARG A 87 -7.72 -2.35 5.76
CA ARG A 87 -6.65 -3.04 5.05
C ARG A 87 -5.58 -3.41 6.06
N TRP A 88 -5.16 -4.66 6.04
CA TRP A 88 -4.02 -5.12 6.81
C TRP A 88 -2.79 -5.22 5.90
N ASP A 89 -1.74 -4.46 6.21
CA ASP A 89 -0.43 -4.65 5.60
C ASP A 89 0.35 -5.67 6.46
N VAL A 90 0.67 -6.82 5.86
CA VAL A 90 1.27 -7.97 6.56
C VAL A 90 2.59 -8.33 5.91
N THR A 91 3.64 -8.45 6.71
CA THR A 91 4.91 -9.04 6.29
C THR A 91 5.02 -10.43 6.90
N ALA A 92 5.14 -11.46 6.06
CA ALA A 92 5.22 -12.86 6.48
C ALA A 92 6.55 -13.49 6.05
N GLY A 93 7.14 -14.31 6.92
CA GLY A 93 8.25 -15.19 6.57
C GLY A 93 7.75 -16.50 5.98
N ILE A 94 8.52 -17.06 5.05
CA ILE A 94 8.21 -18.31 4.34
C ILE A 94 9.29 -19.38 4.49
N SER A 95 10.42 -19.08 5.14
CA SER A 95 11.60 -19.97 5.22
C SER A 95 11.34 -21.30 5.94
N ASP A 96 10.51 -21.30 6.98
CA ASP A 96 10.21 -22.47 7.82
C ASP A 96 8.69 -22.67 8.00
N GLY A 97 7.94 -22.29 6.96
CA GLY A 97 6.48 -22.19 6.99
C GLY A 97 5.99 -20.74 7.15
N LEU A 98 4.69 -20.53 6.91
CA LEU A 98 4.09 -19.20 6.93
C LEU A 98 4.04 -18.67 8.36
N SER A 99 4.79 -17.60 8.62
CA SER A 99 4.80 -16.94 9.93
C SER A 99 4.69 -15.43 9.78
N THR A 100 3.68 -14.83 10.41
CA THR A 100 3.50 -13.38 10.41
C THR A 100 4.59 -12.71 11.24
N ARG A 101 5.38 -11.83 10.61
CA ARG A 101 6.41 -11.02 11.28
C ARG A 101 5.86 -9.68 11.74
N SER A 102 5.01 -9.07 10.92
CA SER A 102 4.31 -7.84 11.25
C SER A 102 2.95 -7.81 10.57
N ALA A 103 2.00 -7.12 11.21
CA ALA A 103 0.67 -6.88 10.67
C ALA A 103 0.16 -5.56 11.23
N TYR A 104 -0.21 -4.65 10.33
CA TYR A 104 -0.69 -3.31 10.68
C TYR A 104 -2.02 -3.04 9.97
N ALA A 105 -3.05 -2.72 10.76
CA ALA A 105 -4.33 -2.29 10.23
C ALA A 105 -4.26 -0.82 9.76
N ARG A 106 -4.90 -0.54 8.63
CA ARG A 106 -5.12 0.81 8.12
C ARG A 106 -6.57 0.97 7.72
N ARG A 107 -7.18 2.06 8.18
CA ARG A 107 -8.54 2.43 7.75
C ARG A 107 -8.51 2.98 6.35
N GLN A 108 -9.52 2.62 5.57
CA GLN A 108 -9.70 3.12 4.21
C GLN A 108 -11.15 3.53 4.01
N VAL A 109 -11.34 4.62 3.25
CA VAL A 109 -12.65 5.12 2.86
C VAL A 109 -12.70 5.39 1.36
N ALA A 110 -13.89 5.30 0.78
CA ALA A 110 -14.14 5.58 -0.63
C ALA A 110 -15.48 6.30 -0.79
N LEU A 111 -15.60 7.15 -1.81
CA LEU A 111 -16.90 7.62 -2.29
C LEU A 111 -17.49 6.55 -3.21
N ALA A 112 -18.75 6.19 -3.02
CA ALA A 112 -19.43 5.18 -3.82
C ALA A 112 -20.95 5.45 -3.89
N PRO A 113 -21.36 6.61 -4.46
CA PRO A 113 -22.77 7.01 -4.46
C PRO A 113 -23.66 6.08 -5.29
N ALA A 114 -23.10 5.47 -6.34
CA ALA A 114 -23.83 4.57 -7.24
C ALA A 114 -23.20 3.17 -7.33
N ASP A 115 -21.90 3.03 -7.04
CA ASP A 115 -21.18 1.78 -7.22
C ASP A 115 -21.24 0.87 -5.97
N PRO A 116 -21.22 -0.46 -6.15
CA PRO A 116 -20.97 -1.39 -5.05
C PRO A 116 -19.64 -1.08 -4.36
N CYS A 117 -19.60 -1.17 -3.02
CA CYS A 117 -18.40 -0.83 -2.24
C CYS A 117 -17.16 -1.65 -2.63
N GLU A 118 -17.35 -2.87 -3.12
CA GLU A 118 -16.25 -3.74 -3.57
C GLU A 118 -15.46 -3.17 -4.76
N PHE A 119 -16.04 -2.26 -5.55
CA PHE A 119 -15.41 -1.65 -6.73
C PHE A 119 -15.00 -0.19 -6.52
N ALA A 120 -15.18 0.35 -5.32
CA ALA A 120 -14.90 1.75 -5.04
C ALA A 120 -13.38 2.01 -4.93
N ASP A 121 -12.96 3.23 -5.26
CA ASP A 121 -11.58 3.67 -5.13
C ASP A 121 -11.26 4.11 -3.69
N TYR A 122 -10.56 3.26 -2.95
CA TYR A 122 -10.26 3.47 -1.54
C TYR A 122 -9.00 4.32 -1.31
N ALA A 123 -9.17 5.41 -0.56
CA ALA A 123 -8.09 6.19 0.03
C ALA A 123 -7.77 5.71 1.44
N THR A 124 -6.49 5.59 1.76
CA THR A 124 -6.03 5.22 3.10
C THR A 124 -6.01 6.43 4.03
N LEU A 125 -6.56 6.30 5.23
CA LEU A 125 -6.53 7.35 6.25
C LEU A 125 -5.24 7.27 7.09
N ALA A 126 -4.66 8.42 7.38
CA ALA A 126 -3.63 8.53 8.40
C ALA A 126 -4.24 8.42 9.81
N ASP A 127 -3.39 8.09 10.79
CA ASP A 127 -3.79 7.97 12.19
C ASP A 127 -4.43 9.28 12.69
N GLY A 128 -5.50 9.15 13.48
CA GLY A 128 -6.23 10.29 14.05
C GLY A 128 -7.28 10.93 13.14
N ILE A 129 -7.49 10.43 11.92
CA ILE A 129 -8.62 10.83 11.05
C ILE A 129 -9.70 9.77 11.15
N GLU A 130 -10.88 10.16 11.66
CA GLU A 130 -12.04 9.28 11.73
C GLU A 130 -12.69 9.03 10.37
N ASP A 131 -13.45 7.95 10.22
CA ASP A 131 -13.94 7.52 8.91
C ASP A 131 -14.89 8.55 8.28
N GLU A 132 -15.80 9.15 9.05
CA GLU A 132 -16.66 10.23 8.56
C GLU A 132 -15.87 11.48 8.15
N GLN A 133 -14.83 11.83 8.93
CA GLN A 133 -13.95 12.95 8.58
C GLN A 133 -13.19 12.65 7.28
N GLY A 134 -12.69 11.43 7.13
CA GLY A 134 -12.02 10.95 5.92
C GLY A 134 -12.92 11.05 4.69
N VAL A 135 -14.20 10.70 4.82
CA VAL A 135 -15.18 10.82 3.74
C VAL A 135 -15.40 12.29 3.35
N GLU A 136 -15.55 13.22 4.32
CA GLU A 136 -15.68 14.64 4.00
C GLU A 136 -14.44 15.20 3.30
N LEU A 137 -13.25 14.83 3.77
CA LEU A 137 -11.99 15.22 3.13
C LEU A 137 -11.87 14.66 1.71
N LEU A 138 -12.37 13.44 1.46
CA LEU A 138 -12.39 12.85 0.13
C LEU A 138 -13.41 13.55 -0.80
N ARG A 139 -14.58 13.97 -0.29
CA ARG A 139 -15.53 14.79 -1.06
C ARG A 139 -14.90 16.12 -1.46
N MET A 140 -14.27 16.83 -0.52
CA MET A 140 -13.51 18.04 -0.79
C MET A 140 -12.43 17.79 -1.87
N ALA A 141 -11.66 16.71 -1.74
CA ALA A 141 -10.62 16.34 -2.70
C ALA A 141 -11.18 16.13 -4.12
N SER A 142 -12.31 15.41 -4.25
CA SER A 142 -12.97 15.16 -5.53
C SER A 142 -13.47 16.45 -6.22
N ALA A 143 -13.80 17.47 -5.42
CA ALA A 143 -14.29 18.76 -5.88
C ALA A 143 -13.19 19.82 -6.08
N LEU A 144 -11.91 19.49 -5.88
CA LEU A 144 -10.80 20.46 -5.97
C LEU A 144 -10.77 21.23 -7.29
N HIS A 145 -11.08 20.53 -8.39
CA HIS A 145 -11.11 21.11 -9.73
C HIS A 145 -12.15 22.22 -9.90
N GLU A 146 -13.20 22.23 -9.08
CA GLU A 146 -14.29 23.22 -9.11
C GLU A 146 -14.02 24.42 -8.19
N THR A 147 -13.01 24.33 -7.33
CA THR A 147 -12.70 25.40 -6.37
C THR A 147 -12.29 26.69 -7.08
N GLY A 148 -12.76 27.85 -6.63
CA GLY A 148 -12.25 29.14 -7.12
C GLY A 148 -10.88 29.54 -6.55
N ARG A 149 -10.28 28.69 -5.71
CA ARG A 149 -9.05 28.99 -4.96
C ARG A 149 -7.83 29.03 -5.89
N PRO A 150 -6.87 29.95 -5.69
CA PRO A 150 -5.62 29.95 -6.44
C PRO A 150 -4.84 28.65 -6.25
N LEU A 151 -4.18 28.17 -7.31
CA LEU A 151 -3.33 26.98 -7.29
C LEU A 151 -1.86 27.37 -7.39
N GLU A 152 -1.04 26.83 -6.49
CA GLU A 152 0.41 26.87 -6.58
C GLU A 152 0.90 25.49 -7.05
N CYS A 153 1.63 25.43 -8.16
CA CYS A 153 1.97 24.17 -8.81
C CYS A 153 3.49 23.97 -8.90
N GLY A 154 3.96 22.79 -8.48
CA GLY A 154 5.30 22.28 -8.74
C GLY A 154 5.23 20.92 -9.44
N ASP A 155 5.96 20.76 -10.54
CA ASP A 155 6.09 19.47 -11.25
C ASP A 155 7.56 19.14 -11.43
N GLU A 156 8.04 18.15 -10.67
CA GLU A 156 9.38 17.59 -10.82
C GLU A 156 9.43 16.51 -11.91
N THR A 157 8.27 16.15 -12.46
CA THR A 157 8.15 15.21 -13.57
C THR A 157 8.03 15.98 -14.90
N ALA A 158 8.44 15.37 -16.01
CA ALA A 158 8.27 15.97 -17.34
C ALA A 158 6.81 15.88 -17.85
N SER A 159 5.80 16.00 -16.97
CA SER A 159 4.40 15.68 -17.26
C SER A 159 3.53 16.86 -17.70
N ASP A 160 4.13 18.05 -17.83
CA ASP A 160 3.45 19.31 -18.13
C ASP A 160 2.27 19.63 -17.18
N LEU A 161 2.25 19.07 -15.96
CA LEU A 161 1.13 19.24 -15.03
C LEU A 161 0.84 20.72 -14.74
N CYS A 162 1.91 21.50 -14.56
CA CYS A 162 1.84 22.93 -14.25
C CYS A 162 1.74 23.84 -15.48
N ARG A 163 1.36 23.32 -16.65
CA ARG A 163 1.33 24.10 -17.89
C ARG A 163 0.38 25.30 -17.83
N THR A 164 -0.85 25.08 -17.35
CA THR A 164 -1.86 26.14 -17.13
C THR A 164 -2.77 25.75 -15.96
N ASP A 165 -3.37 26.74 -15.29
CA ASP A 165 -4.32 26.51 -14.20
C ASP A 165 -5.51 25.64 -14.65
N ASN A 166 -6.07 25.92 -15.84
CA ASN A 166 -7.16 25.12 -16.39
C ASN A 166 -6.73 23.67 -16.68
N TYR A 167 -5.50 23.45 -17.17
CA TYR A 167 -4.98 22.11 -17.37
C TYR A 167 -4.80 21.36 -16.05
N LEU A 168 -4.22 22.03 -15.04
CA LEU A 168 -4.05 21.48 -13.70
C LEU A 168 -5.40 21.05 -13.09
N ARG A 169 -6.41 21.91 -13.14
CA ARG A 169 -7.77 21.59 -12.65
C ARG A 169 -8.38 20.39 -13.37
N LEU A 170 -8.24 20.35 -14.69
CA LEU A 170 -8.69 19.20 -15.47
C LEU A 170 -7.97 17.91 -15.05
N GLN A 171 -6.67 17.97 -14.77
CA GLN A 171 -5.93 16.81 -14.27
C GLN A 171 -6.43 16.39 -12.88
N LEU A 172 -6.57 17.33 -11.93
CA LEU A 172 -7.06 17.06 -10.57
C LEU A 172 -8.40 16.32 -10.55
N ARG A 173 -9.29 16.61 -11.49
CA ARG A 173 -10.59 15.92 -11.64
C ARG A 173 -10.47 14.40 -11.84
N TYR A 174 -9.41 13.96 -12.51
CA TYR A 174 -9.21 12.55 -12.88
C TYR A 174 -8.25 11.81 -11.95
N LEU A 175 -7.73 12.49 -10.92
CA LEU A 175 -6.84 11.85 -9.97
C LEU A 175 -7.63 11.09 -8.91
N THR A 176 -7.24 9.84 -8.70
CA THR A 176 -7.78 9.00 -7.62
C THR A 176 -6.93 9.15 -6.37
N ALA A 177 -7.55 9.56 -5.27
CA ALA A 177 -6.88 9.70 -3.98
C ALA A 177 -6.48 8.32 -3.44
N THR A 178 -5.24 8.17 -3.02
CA THR A 178 -4.71 6.92 -2.44
C THR A 178 -4.45 7.05 -0.94
N ARG A 179 -4.24 8.26 -0.44
CA ARG A 179 -4.03 8.55 0.98
C ARG A 179 -4.52 9.95 1.36
N ILE A 180 -5.03 10.09 2.58
CA ILE A 180 -5.42 11.36 3.20
C ILE A 180 -4.74 11.49 4.56
N ALA A 181 -4.21 12.66 4.87
CA ALA A 181 -3.65 12.99 6.18
C ALA A 181 -3.93 14.45 6.59
N ARG A 182 -3.63 14.75 7.84
CA ARG A 182 -3.53 16.11 8.38
C ARG A 182 -2.05 16.46 8.61
N ASP A 183 -1.67 17.66 8.22
CA ASP A 183 -0.34 18.24 8.42
C ASP A 183 -0.54 19.66 8.96
N GLY A 184 -0.61 19.78 10.29
CA GLY A 184 -1.00 21.03 10.96
C GLY A 184 -2.40 21.50 10.52
N ASP A 185 -2.46 22.76 10.06
CA ASP A 185 -3.67 23.45 9.57
C ASP A 185 -3.91 23.19 8.07
N SER A 186 -3.53 22.01 7.60
CA SER A 186 -3.72 21.60 6.20
C SER A 186 -4.15 20.15 6.10
N THR A 187 -5.03 19.90 5.14
CA THR A 187 -5.30 18.55 4.65
C THR A 187 -4.30 18.23 3.54
N VAL A 188 -3.70 17.04 3.60
CA VAL A 188 -2.80 16.53 2.56
C VAL A 188 -3.44 15.31 1.92
N VAL A 189 -3.60 15.35 0.60
CA VAL A 189 -4.15 14.26 -0.21
C VAL A 189 -3.08 13.81 -1.19
N TRP A 190 -2.77 12.52 -1.18
CA TRP A 190 -1.89 11.93 -2.19
C TRP A 190 -2.72 11.19 -3.21
N PHE A 191 -2.39 11.42 -4.47
CA PHE A 191 -2.95 10.74 -5.61
C PHE A 191 -1.91 9.77 -6.18
N GLY A 192 -2.40 8.68 -6.78
CA GLY A 192 -1.57 7.59 -7.32
C GLY A 192 -0.63 8.03 -8.45
N GLU A 193 0.01 7.06 -9.12
CA GLU A 193 1.06 7.34 -10.11
C GLU A 193 0.61 8.22 -11.29
N PRO A 194 1.39 9.25 -11.67
CA PRO A 194 2.58 9.75 -10.96
C PRO A 194 2.20 10.46 -9.65
N PHE A 195 2.95 10.15 -8.59
CA PHE A 195 2.66 10.60 -7.22
C PHE A 195 2.46 12.12 -7.16
N THR A 196 1.23 12.52 -6.89
CA THR A 196 0.83 13.93 -6.81
C THR A 196 0.32 14.20 -5.40
N GLU A 197 0.99 15.11 -4.70
CA GLU A 197 0.57 15.60 -3.39
C GLU A 197 -0.21 16.89 -3.58
N VAL A 198 -1.40 16.97 -2.98
CA VAL A 198 -2.19 18.20 -2.89
C VAL A 198 -2.34 18.57 -1.43
N ARG A 199 -1.87 19.76 -1.07
CA ARG A 199 -2.04 20.34 0.25
C ARG A 199 -3.07 21.45 0.19
N VAL A 200 -4.14 21.27 0.96
CA VAL A 200 -5.27 22.18 1.07
C VAL A 200 -5.22 22.84 2.45
N PRO A 201 -4.79 24.11 2.55
CA PRO A 201 -4.86 24.84 3.80
C PRO A 201 -6.31 25.03 4.27
N ASP A 202 -6.51 25.00 5.59
CA ASP A 202 -7.80 25.27 6.24
C ASP A 202 -8.25 26.73 6.04
N ASP A 203 -7.30 27.65 5.93
CA ASP A 203 -7.57 29.02 5.51
C ASP A 203 -7.95 29.05 4.02
N GLU A 204 -9.23 29.33 3.74
CA GLU A 204 -9.76 29.41 2.38
C GLU A 204 -9.11 30.52 1.54
N GLY A 205 -8.54 31.55 2.17
CA GLY A 205 -7.81 32.62 1.48
C GLY A 205 -6.44 32.19 0.98
N SER A 206 -5.89 31.10 1.52
CA SER A 206 -4.58 30.58 1.14
C SER A 206 -4.64 29.70 -0.12
N PRO A 207 -3.60 29.73 -0.98
CA PRO A 207 -3.55 28.92 -2.19
C PRO A 207 -3.47 27.43 -1.86
N ILE A 208 -3.95 26.60 -2.79
CA ILE A 208 -3.81 25.14 -2.74
C ILE A 208 -2.49 24.77 -3.41
N ALA A 209 -1.61 24.08 -2.69
CA ALA A 209 -0.34 23.63 -3.24
C ALA A 209 -0.50 22.24 -3.89
N VAL A 210 -0.06 22.11 -5.15
CA VAL A 210 -0.05 20.86 -5.90
C VAL A 210 1.38 20.55 -6.30
N VAL A 211 1.92 19.44 -5.82
CA VAL A 211 3.30 19.03 -6.11
C VAL A 211 3.31 17.61 -6.67
N ARG A 212 3.81 17.46 -7.89
CA ARG A 212 4.07 16.16 -8.49
C ARG A 212 5.55 15.84 -8.43
N ARG A 213 5.89 14.67 -7.89
CA ARG A 213 7.28 14.24 -7.66
C ARG A 213 7.60 12.97 -8.43
N VAL A 214 8.86 12.81 -8.81
CA VAL A 214 9.38 11.53 -9.28
C VAL A 214 9.46 10.60 -8.05
N PRO A 215 8.78 9.43 -8.05
CA PRO A 215 8.95 8.46 -6.97
C PRO A 215 10.43 8.15 -6.83
N ALA A 216 10.95 8.24 -5.62
CA ALA A 216 12.36 7.95 -5.41
C ALA A 216 12.60 6.46 -5.74
N VAL A 217 13.42 6.21 -6.77
CA VAL A 217 13.89 4.88 -7.14
C VAL A 217 14.84 4.40 -6.04
N PHE A 218 14.35 3.53 -5.18
CA PHE A 218 15.15 2.83 -4.19
C PHE A 218 14.93 1.33 -4.35
#